data_AF-A0AAU3FMQ6-F1
#
_entry.id   AF-A0AAU3FMQ6-F1
#
_cell.length_a   1.000
_cell.length_b   1.000
_cell.length_c   1.000
_cell.angle_alpha   90.00
_cell.angle_beta   90.00
_cell.angle_gamma   90.00
#
_symmetry.space_group_name_H-M   'P 1'
#
loop_
_entity.id
_entity.type
_entity.pdbx_description
1 polymer ?
#
loop_
_entity_poly.entity_id
_entity_poly.type
_entity_poly.pdbx_seq_one_letter_code
_entity_poly.pdbx_strand_id
1 'polypeptide(L)' 'MTEPEESGEENPRDERAEPILAPPTANPTRVRVPPEGLQPHTGEPEPSGPPPAEEA' A
#
# COMPACT_ATOMS: atom_id res chain seq x y z
N MET A 1 -18.19 -41.62 4.80
CA MET A 1 -18.01 -40.22 4.38
C MET A 1 -16.65 -39.80 4.92
N THR A 2 -15.62 -39.85 4.09
CA THR A 2 -14.27 -39.44 4.50
C THR A 2 -14.08 -38.02 3.98
N GLU A 3 -13.76 -37.09 4.87
CA GLU A 3 -13.41 -35.72 4.49
C GLU A 3 -12.14 -35.73 3.64
N PRO A 4 -12.02 -34.89 2.60
CA PRO A 4 -10.80 -34.83 1.80
C PRO A 4 -9.66 -34.24 2.64
N GLU A 5 -8.46 -34.80 2.51
CA GLU A 5 -7.27 -34.19 3.09
C GLU A 5 -7.07 -32.81 2.43
N GLU A 6 -7.07 -31.76 3.25
CA GLU A 6 -6.50 -30.48 2.85
C GLU A 6 -5.05 -30.77 2.48
N SER A 7 -4.78 -30.77 1.18
CA SER A 7 -3.42 -30.70 0.67
C SER A 7 -2.86 -29.46 1.31
N GLY A 8 -2.02 -29.66 2.33
CA GLY A 8 -1.32 -28.59 3.00
C GLY A 8 -0.71 -27.77 1.89
N GLU A 9 -1.23 -26.56 1.72
CA GLU A 9 -0.63 -25.55 0.89
C GLU A 9 0.73 -25.33 1.53
N GLU A 10 1.70 -26.14 1.09
CA GLU A 10 3.12 -25.96 1.28
C GLU A 10 3.32 -24.51 0.93
N ASN A 11 3.43 -23.67 1.97
CA ASN A 11 3.37 -22.24 1.82
C ASN A 11 4.56 -21.91 0.92
N PRO A 12 4.35 -21.59 -0.38
CA PRO A 12 5.46 -21.58 -1.34
C PRO A 12 6.39 -20.38 -1.10
N ARG A 13 6.08 -19.61 -0.05
CA ARG A 13 6.83 -18.45 0.44
C ARG A 13 8.09 -18.84 1.22
N ASP A 14 8.18 -20.05 1.79
CA ASP A 14 9.21 -20.35 2.80
C ASP A 14 10.38 -21.23 2.32
N GLU A 15 10.27 -21.94 1.18
CA GLU A 15 11.26 -22.98 0.82
C GLU A 15 12.07 -22.79 -0.48
N ARG A 16 12.18 -21.55 -1.00
CA ARG A 16 12.98 -21.10 -2.19
C ARG A 16 12.12 -20.70 -3.40
N ALA A 17 11.21 -19.74 -3.24
CA ALA A 17 10.77 -18.99 -4.41
C ALA A 17 11.98 -18.24 -5.00
N GLU A 18 12.28 -18.48 -6.28
CA GLU A 18 13.35 -17.75 -6.97
C GLU A 18 13.10 -16.23 -6.87
N PRO A 19 14.15 -15.41 -6.68
CA PRO A 19 13.97 -13.96 -6.58
C PRO A 19 13.34 -13.42 -7.86
N ILE A 20 12.39 -12.50 -7.72
CA ILE A 20 11.73 -11.85 -8.86
C ILE A 20 12.79 -11.03 -9.61
N LEU A 21 13.20 -11.51 -10.78
CA LEU A 21 14.18 -10.82 -11.64
C LEU A 21 13.54 -9.74 -12.53
N ALA A 22 12.22 -9.68 -12.59
CA ALA A 22 11.51 -8.74 -13.45
C ALA A 22 11.68 -7.30 -12.94
N PRO A 23 11.92 -6.33 -13.84
CA PRO A 23 11.94 -4.92 -13.45
C PRO A 23 10.54 -4.47 -12.99
N PRO A 24 10.45 -3.44 -12.14
CA PRO A 24 9.17 -2.85 -11.75
C PRO A 24 8.38 -2.39 -12.98
N THR A 25 7.12 -2.81 -13.06
CA THR A 25 6.23 -2.43 -14.16
C THR A 25 5.49 -1.11 -13.90
N ALA A 26 5.62 -0.56 -12.69
CA ALA A 26 5.04 0.72 -12.33
C ALA A 26 5.72 1.87 -13.11
N ASN A 27 4.91 2.80 -13.63
CA ASN A 27 5.44 3.98 -14.32
C ASN A 27 5.99 4.99 -13.29
N PRO A 28 7.30 5.28 -13.26
CA PRO A 28 7.90 6.17 -12.26
C PRO A 28 7.44 7.62 -12.40
N THR A 29 6.93 8.04 -13.57
CA THR A 29 6.33 9.37 -13.75
C THR A 29 4.99 9.49 -13.02
N ARG A 30 4.28 8.37 -12.82
CA ARG A 30 2.98 8.34 -12.12
C ARG A 30 3.12 8.00 -10.65
N VAL A 31 4.12 7.20 -10.28
CA VAL A 31 4.36 6.75 -8.91
C VAL A 31 5.50 7.56 -8.31
N ARG A 32 5.16 8.48 -7.39
CA ARG A 32 6.15 9.20 -6.58
C ARG A 32 6.39 8.42 -5.30
N VAL A 33 7.64 8.00 -5.08
CA VAL A 33 8.07 7.46 -3.77
C VAL A 33 8.34 8.66 -2.86
N PRO A 34 7.67 8.77 -1.70
CA PRO A 34 8.01 9.78 -0.72
C PRO A 34 9.46 9.59 -0.26
N PRO A 35 10.23 10.67 -0.07
CA PRO A 35 11.60 10.56 0.42
C PRO A 35 11.63 9.85 1.78
N GLU A 36 12.57 8.93 1.96
CA GLU A 36 12.73 8.23 3.22
C GLU A 36 13.14 9.20 4.33
N GLY A 37 12.54 9.07 5.52
CA GLY A 37 12.88 9.91 6.68
C GLY A 37 12.11 11.24 6.79
N LEU A 38 11.28 11.60 5.80
CA LEU A 38 10.19 12.53 6.08
C LEU A 38 9.16 11.79 6.91
N GLN A 39 9.14 12.06 8.21
CA GLN A 39 7.97 11.79 9.05
C GLN A 39 6.76 12.32 8.28
N PRO A 40 5.68 11.55 8.10
CA PRO A 40 4.43 12.17 7.70
C PRO A 40 4.18 13.21 8.78
N HIS A 41 4.34 14.48 8.44
CA HIS A 41 3.68 15.52 9.19
C HIS A 41 2.19 15.26 8.96
N THR A 42 1.63 14.31 9.70
CA THR A 42 0.25 14.40 10.15
C THR A 42 0.19 15.61 11.09
N GLY A 43 0.49 16.80 10.56
CA GLY A 43 -0.09 18.00 11.09
C GLY A 43 -1.58 17.79 10.88
N GLU A 44 -2.34 17.85 11.98
CA GLU A 44 -3.79 17.90 11.94
C GLU A 44 -4.22 18.76 10.75
N PRO A 45 -5.21 18.34 9.94
CA PRO A 45 -5.78 19.27 8.97
C PRO A 45 -6.19 20.50 9.76
N GLU A 46 -5.72 21.69 9.36
CA GLU A 46 -6.19 22.94 9.97
C GLU A 46 -7.72 22.89 9.95
N PRO A 47 -8.40 23.17 11.07
CA PRO A 47 -9.86 23.11 11.10
C PRO A 47 -10.36 24.03 9.98
N SER A 48 -11.03 23.44 8.99
CA SER A 48 -11.65 24.20 7.90
C SER A 48 -12.50 25.27 8.54
N GLY A 49 -12.11 26.54 8.33
CA GLY A 49 -12.85 27.68 8.83
C GLY A 49 -14.31 27.65 8.34
N PRO A 50 -15.20 28.44 8.97
CA PRO A 50 -16.58 28.53 8.53
C PRO A 50 -16.61 28.89 7.03
N PRO A 51 -17.54 28.31 6.24
CA PRO A 51 -17.67 28.67 4.84
C PRO A 51 -17.92 30.18 4.72
N PRO A 52 -17.48 30.83 3.62
CA PRO A 52 -17.71 32.25 3.42
C PRO A 52 -19.21 32.54 3.58
N ALA A 53 -19.54 33.54 4.39
CA ALA A 53 -20.92 33.98 4.55
C ALA A 53 -21.43 34.43 3.18
N GLU A 54 -22.56 33.87 2.75
CA GLU A 54 -23.25 34.32 1.55
C GLU A 54 -23.69 35.78 1.79
N GLU A 55 -23.18 36.71 0.99
CA GLU A 55 -23.69 38.08 1.01
C GLU A 55 -25.01 38.13 0.22
N ALA A 56 -26.07 38.48 0.96
CA ALA A 56 -27.43 38.90 0.55
C ALA A 56 -28.53 37.83 0.41
#